data_AF-A0A920PNB2-F1
#
_entry.id   AF-A0A920PNB2-F1
#
_cell.length_a   1.000
_cell.length_b   1.000
_cell.length_c   1.000
_cell.angle_alpha   90.00
_cell.angle_beta   90.00
_cell.angle_gamma   90.00
#
_symmetry.space_group_name_H-M   'P 1'
#
loop_
_entity.id
_entity.type
_entity.pdbx_description
1 polymer ?
#
loop_
_entity_poly.entity_id
_entity_poly.type
_entity_poly.pdbx_seq_one_letter_code
_entity_poly.pdbx_strand_id
1 'polypeptide(L)'
;MLALAQGTEDQKAMAQDALDRWWWPTLMMFGPHDSESSHSEQSTAWKIKRQSNDELRQRFIDITVPQADHLGLTIPDPELKWNEAEGHYHFGEIDWDEFWAVVKGGGPCRRQRIKTRVDAHEKGQWVRDAASAYARKHSSRQKAA
;
A
#
# COMPACT_ATOMS: atom_id res chain seq x y z
N MET A 1 -14.73 -0.08 -9.48
CA MET A 1 -14.43 -1.36 -10.15
C MET A 1 -15.68 -2.01 -10.71
N LEU A 2 -16.66 -2.43 -9.88
CA LEU A 2 -17.89 -3.08 -10.38
C LEU A 2 -18.61 -2.31 -11.51
N ALA A 3 -18.84 -1.00 -11.31
CA ALA A 3 -19.48 -0.16 -12.33
C ALA A 3 -18.65 -0.01 -13.63
N LEU A 4 -17.31 -0.10 -13.56
CA LEU A 4 -16.46 -0.04 -14.74
C LEU A 4 -16.45 -1.38 -15.48
N ALA A 5 -16.34 -2.49 -14.74
CA ALA A 5 -16.35 -3.85 -15.27
C ALA A 5 -17.69 -4.21 -15.94
N GLN A 6 -18.80 -3.62 -15.49
CA GLN A 6 -20.14 -3.79 -16.10
C GLN A 6 -20.48 -2.69 -17.12
N GLY A 7 -19.53 -1.79 -17.40
CA GLY A 7 -19.73 -0.65 -18.29
C GLY A 7 -19.42 -0.95 -19.75
N THR A 8 -19.10 0.11 -20.48
CA THR A 8 -18.60 0.09 -21.86
C THR A 8 -17.23 -0.59 -21.96
N GLU A 9 -16.83 -0.96 -23.18
CA GLU A 9 -15.51 -1.56 -23.44
C GLU A 9 -14.36 -0.66 -22.95
N ASP A 10 -14.45 0.65 -23.15
CA ASP A 10 -13.44 1.61 -22.65
C ASP A 10 -13.37 1.62 -21.11
N GLN A 11 -14.51 1.46 -20.42
CA GLN A 11 -14.54 1.38 -18.95
C GLN A 11 -13.94 0.07 -18.43
N LYS A 12 -14.19 -1.06 -19.11
CA LYS A 12 -13.57 -2.34 -18.80
C LYS A 12 -12.06 -2.29 -19.02
N ALA A 13 -11.61 -1.73 -20.15
CA ALA A 13 -10.20 -1.54 -20.45
C ALA A 13 -9.51 -0.66 -19.40
N MET A 14 -10.17 0.42 -18.95
CA MET A 14 -9.67 1.27 -17.86
C MET A 14 -9.54 0.51 -16.53
N ALA A 15 -10.49 -0.37 -16.22
CA ALA A 15 -10.42 -1.21 -15.02
C ALA A 15 -9.26 -2.21 -15.10
N GLN A 16 -9.06 -2.84 -16.27
CA GLN A 16 -7.97 -3.78 -16.51
C GLN A 16 -6.61 -3.09 -16.43
N ASP A 17 -6.41 -1.96 -17.12
CA ASP A 17 -5.16 -1.18 -17.06
C ASP A 17 -4.83 -0.71 -15.63
N ALA A 18 -5.84 -0.36 -14.84
CA ALA A 18 -5.64 -0.04 -13.44
C ALA A 18 -5.17 -1.25 -12.63
N LEU A 19 -5.75 -2.43 -12.84
CA LEU A 19 -5.31 -3.66 -12.19
C LEU A 19 -3.88 -4.03 -12.60
N ASP A 20 -3.58 -3.98 -13.90
CA ASP A 20 -2.26 -4.30 -14.47
C ASP A 20 -1.14 -3.49 -13.81
N ARG A 21 -1.35 -2.18 -13.65
CA ARG A 21 -0.38 -1.28 -13.04
C ARG A 21 -0.25 -1.41 -11.53
N TRP A 22 -1.30 -1.85 -10.83
CA TRP A 22 -1.34 -1.81 -9.36
C TRP A 22 -1.18 -3.16 -8.69
N TRP A 23 -1.32 -4.28 -9.41
CA TRP A 23 -1.24 -5.62 -8.83
C TRP A 23 0.07 -5.86 -8.07
N TRP A 24 1.22 -5.83 -8.76
CA TRP A 24 2.52 -6.08 -8.15
C TRP A 24 2.90 -5.06 -7.06
N PRO A 25 2.70 -3.74 -7.25
CA PRO A 25 2.92 -2.77 -6.18
C PRO A 25 2.05 -3.02 -4.94
N THR A 26 0.85 -3.58 -5.09
CA THR A 26 -0.01 -3.94 -3.95
C THR A 26 0.55 -5.14 -3.19
N LEU A 27 1.06 -6.16 -3.89
CA LEU A 27 1.70 -7.32 -3.26
C LEU A 27 3.00 -6.95 -2.52
N MET A 28 3.73 -5.96 -3.03
CA MET A 28 4.90 -5.38 -2.39
C MET A 28 4.59 -4.62 -1.08
N MET A 29 3.34 -4.20 -0.84
CA MET A 29 2.95 -3.49 0.39
C MET A 29 3.09 -4.35 1.65
N PHE A 30 3.05 -5.68 1.50
CA PHE A 30 3.26 -6.61 2.60
C PHE A 30 4.73 -6.68 3.05
N GLY A 31 5.66 -6.03 2.32
CA GLY A 31 7.07 -5.99 2.65
C GLY A 31 7.88 -7.09 1.95
N PRO A 32 9.18 -7.19 2.26
CA PRO A 32 10.07 -8.20 1.69
C PRO A 32 9.69 -9.60 2.15
N HIS A 33 10.30 -10.62 1.52
CA HIS A 33 10.23 -12.00 2.01
C HIS A 33 10.61 -12.09 3.49
N ASP A 34 10.02 -13.06 4.19
CA ASP A 34 10.29 -13.22 5.62
C ASP A 34 11.76 -13.56 5.91
N SER A 35 12.47 -14.19 4.96
CA SER A 35 13.92 -14.45 5.01
C SER A 35 14.78 -13.19 4.97
N GLU A 36 14.27 -12.10 4.40
CA GLU A 36 14.98 -10.82 4.24
C GLU A 36 14.48 -9.73 5.20
N SER A 37 13.50 -10.05 6.04
CA SER A 37 12.91 -9.11 6.99
C SER A 37 13.71 -9.05 8.29
N SER A 38 14.64 -8.10 8.37
CA SER A 38 15.55 -7.86 9.51
C SER A 38 14.86 -7.60 10.85
N HIS A 39 13.56 -7.28 10.86
CA HIS A 39 12.78 -6.98 12.08
C HIS A 39 11.71 -8.03 12.39
N SER A 40 11.55 -9.08 11.58
CA SER A 40 10.48 -10.08 11.75
C SER A 40 10.59 -10.82 13.09
N GLU A 41 11.77 -11.30 13.48
CA GLU A 41 11.94 -12.14 14.67
C GLU A 41 11.55 -11.41 15.97
N GLN A 42 12.07 -10.20 16.19
CA GLN A 42 11.74 -9.40 17.38
C GLN A 42 10.28 -8.93 17.36
N SER A 43 9.76 -8.52 16.20
CA SER A 43 8.37 -8.06 16.08
C SER A 43 7.37 -9.18 16.35
N THR A 44 7.69 -10.42 15.94
CA THR A 44 6.87 -11.60 16.24
C THR A 44 6.97 -11.99 17.71
N ALA A 45 8.18 -11.97 18.30
CA ALA A 45 8.40 -12.27 19.71
C ALA A 45 7.62 -11.32 20.64
N TRP A 46 7.57 -10.03 20.31
CA TRP A 46 6.79 -9.03 21.05
C TRP A 46 5.31 -8.96 20.64
N LYS A 47 4.87 -9.83 19.72
CA LYS A 47 3.50 -9.86 19.18
C LYS A 47 3.06 -8.53 18.55
N ILE A 48 4.02 -7.73 18.07
CA ILE A 48 3.77 -6.56 17.23
C ILE A 48 3.32 -7.03 15.84
N LYS A 49 4.00 -8.03 15.30
CA LYS A 49 3.64 -8.73 14.06
C LYS A 49 3.04 -10.09 14.44
N ARG A 50 1.77 -10.33 14.07
CA ARG A 50 1.05 -11.58 14.42
C ARG A 50 1.09 -12.63 13.32
N GLN A 51 1.33 -12.21 12.09
CA GLN A 51 1.40 -13.05 10.90
C GLN A 51 2.57 -12.56 10.05
N SER A 52 3.20 -13.48 9.33
CA SER A 52 4.37 -13.20 8.51
C SER A 52 4.02 -12.30 7.30
N ASN A 53 5.03 -11.73 6.62
CA ASN A 53 4.77 -10.91 5.43
C ASN A 53 4.21 -11.80 4.32
N ASP A 54 4.81 -12.98 4.15
CA ASP A 54 4.45 -13.94 3.11
C ASP A 54 3.07 -14.56 3.40
N GLU A 55 2.75 -14.86 4.66
CA GLU A 55 1.41 -15.33 5.09
C GLU A 55 0.31 -14.31 4.75
N LEU A 56 0.52 -13.03 5.04
CA LEU A 56 -0.46 -11.99 4.74
C LEU A 56 -0.61 -11.76 3.24
N ARG A 57 0.50 -11.83 2.49
CA ARG A 57 0.49 -11.72 1.03
C ARG A 57 -0.26 -12.88 0.39
N GLN A 58 0.03 -14.12 0.79
CA GLN A 58 -0.65 -15.31 0.28
C GLN A 58 -2.15 -15.21 0.52
N ARG A 59 -2.55 -14.89 1.76
CA ARG A 59 -3.96 -14.72 2.12
C ARG A 59 -4.64 -13.63 1.29
N PHE A 60 -3.94 -12.52 1.02
CA PHE A 60 -4.48 -11.47 0.18
C PHE A 60 -4.76 -11.96 -1.24
N ILE A 61 -3.83 -12.71 -1.84
CA ILE A 61 -4.00 -13.29 -3.18
C ILE A 61 -5.20 -14.23 -3.20
N ASP A 62 -5.28 -15.17 -2.26
CA ASP A 62 -6.36 -16.17 -2.20
C ASP A 62 -7.76 -15.54 -2.10
N ILE A 63 -7.86 -14.40 -1.40
CA ILE A 63 -9.12 -13.66 -1.23
C ILE A 63 -9.41 -12.78 -2.47
N THR A 64 -8.38 -12.28 -3.16
CA THR A 64 -8.52 -11.24 -4.19
C THR A 64 -8.68 -11.82 -5.59
N VAL A 65 -8.04 -12.94 -5.92
CA VAL A 65 -8.15 -13.57 -7.24
C VAL A 65 -9.62 -13.91 -7.58
N PRO A 66 -10.41 -14.55 -6.70
CA PRO A 66 -11.83 -14.80 -6.99
C PRO A 66 -12.66 -13.53 -7.19
N GLN A 67 -12.25 -12.40 -6.60
CA GLN A 67 -12.90 -11.10 -6.81
C GLN A 67 -12.59 -10.53 -8.20
N ALA A 68 -11.36 -10.69 -8.68
CA ALA A 68 -10.98 -10.31 -10.04
C ALA A 68 -11.73 -11.17 -11.07
N ASP A 69 -11.81 -12.48 -10.84
CA ASP A 69 -12.58 -13.41 -11.69
C ASP A 69 -14.05 -13.01 -11.75
N HIS A 70 -14.66 -12.68 -10.61
CA HIS A 70 -16.06 -12.23 -10.55
C HIS A 70 -16.29 -10.93 -11.33
N LEU A 71 -15.27 -10.07 -11.43
CA LEU A 71 -15.31 -8.83 -12.20
C LEU A 71 -14.94 -9.04 -13.68
N GLY A 72 -14.58 -10.26 -14.09
CA GLY A 72 -14.09 -10.55 -15.44
C GLY A 72 -12.75 -9.89 -15.76
N LEU A 73 -11.94 -9.61 -14.73
CA LEU A 73 -10.61 -9.03 -14.87
C LEU A 73 -9.56 -10.13 -14.82
N THR A 74 -8.47 -9.94 -15.56
CA THR A 74 -7.33 -10.88 -15.56
C THR A 74 -6.23 -10.35 -14.65
N ILE A 75 -5.69 -11.18 -13.76
CA ILE A 75 -4.52 -10.81 -12.97
C ILE A 75 -3.29 -10.79 -13.88
N PRO A 76 -2.42 -9.75 -13.83
CA PRO A 76 -1.21 -9.64 -14.66
C PRO A 76 -0.06 -10.53 -14.14
N ASP A 77 -0.34 -11.82 -13.96
CA ASP A 77 0.59 -12.84 -13.49
C ASP A 77 0.40 -14.14 -14.29
N PRO A 78 1.27 -14.43 -15.27
CA PRO A 78 1.19 -15.64 -16.09
C PRO A 78 1.40 -16.94 -15.31
N GLU A 79 2.05 -16.88 -14.14
CA GLU A 79 2.33 -18.05 -13.31
C GLU A 79 1.20 -18.33 -12.30
N LEU A 80 0.22 -17.43 -12.19
CA LEU A 80 -0.90 -17.54 -11.27
C LEU A 80 -1.75 -18.78 -11.53
N LYS A 81 -1.76 -19.73 -10.59
CA LYS A 81 -2.53 -20.98 -10.69
C LYS A 81 -3.05 -21.42 -9.34
N TRP A 82 -4.29 -21.89 -9.31
CA TRP A 82 -4.84 -22.54 -8.11
C TRP A 82 -4.15 -23.90 -7.88
N ASN A 83 -3.61 -24.10 -6.68
CA ASN A 83 -3.06 -25.38 -6.25
C ASN A 83 -4.04 -26.05 -5.27
N GLU A 84 -4.75 -27.09 -5.74
CA GLU A 84 -5.72 -27.83 -4.93
C GLU A 84 -5.11 -28.57 -3.74
N ALA A 85 -3.84 -29.00 -3.84
CA ALA A 85 -3.18 -29.76 -2.78
C ALA A 85 -2.82 -28.87 -1.58
N GLU A 86 -2.47 -27.61 -1.85
CA GLU A 86 -2.10 -26.64 -0.83
C GLU A 86 -3.27 -25.74 -0.41
N GLY A 87 -4.33 -25.65 -1.22
CA GLY A 87 -5.46 -24.78 -0.97
C GLY A 87 -5.12 -23.29 -1.13
N HIS A 88 -4.14 -22.99 -1.98
CA HIS A 88 -3.58 -21.65 -2.20
C HIS A 88 -3.33 -21.39 -3.68
N TYR A 89 -3.35 -20.12 -4.09
CA TYR A 89 -2.82 -19.73 -5.40
C TYR A 89 -1.29 -19.70 -5.38
N HIS A 90 -0.67 -20.38 -6.32
CA HIS A 90 0.73 -20.19 -6.68
C HIS A 90 0.79 -18.95 -7.57
N PHE A 91 1.70 -18.02 -7.27
CA PHE A 91 1.87 -16.75 -7.99
C PHE A 91 3.33 -16.55 -8.37
N GLY A 92 3.58 -15.72 -9.39
CA GLY A 92 4.91 -15.47 -9.94
C GLY A 92 5.83 -14.67 -9.02
N GLU A 93 7.10 -14.58 -9.40
CA GLU A 93 8.09 -13.84 -8.63
C GLU A 93 7.85 -12.33 -8.66
N ILE A 94 7.95 -11.69 -7.49
CA ILE A 94 7.89 -10.23 -7.36
C ILE A 94 9.22 -9.64 -7.82
N ASP A 95 9.17 -8.52 -8.55
CA ASP A 95 10.36 -7.73 -8.86
C ASP A 95 10.91 -7.05 -7.57
N TRP A 96 11.80 -7.76 -6.88
CA TRP A 96 12.42 -7.27 -5.65
C TRP A 96 13.41 -6.12 -5.90
N ASP A 97 13.97 -6.01 -7.10
CA ASP A 97 14.83 -4.88 -7.47
C ASP A 97 14.00 -3.59 -7.58
N GLU A 98 12.82 -3.65 -8.20
CA GLU A 98 11.85 -2.55 -8.21
C GLU A 98 11.44 -2.20 -6.78
N PHE A 99 11.07 -3.19 -5.97
CA PHE A 99 10.68 -2.98 -4.57
C PHE A 99 11.74 -2.18 -3.80
N TRP A 100 13.00 -2.63 -3.82
CA TRP A 100 14.07 -1.95 -3.09
C TRP A 100 14.42 -0.59 -3.70
N ALA A 101 14.32 -0.43 -5.02
CA ALA A 101 14.47 0.88 -5.66
C ALA A 101 13.40 1.84 -5.13
N VAL A 102 12.13 1.44 -5.08
CA VAL A 102 11.02 2.26 -4.57
C VAL A 102 11.22 2.62 -3.10
N VAL A 103 11.56 1.66 -2.25
CA VAL A 103 11.80 1.85 -0.81
C VAL A 103 12.95 2.83 -0.54
N LYS A 104 14.06 2.70 -1.27
CA LYS A 104 15.22 3.63 -1.19
C LYS A 104 14.92 4.99 -1.81
N GLY A 105 13.81 5.09 -2.53
CA GLY A 105 13.27 6.33 -3.01
C GLY A 105 13.48 6.63 -4.49
N GLY A 106 13.73 5.61 -5.30
CA GLY A 106 13.72 5.66 -6.75
C GLY A 106 12.33 5.60 -7.37
N GLY A 107 11.25 5.43 -6.57
CA GLY A 107 9.90 5.28 -7.11
C GLY A 107 9.37 6.50 -7.87
N PRO A 108 8.45 6.30 -8.84
CA PRO A 108 8.08 7.30 -9.85
C PRO A 108 7.55 8.62 -9.24
N CYS A 109 6.81 8.53 -8.14
CA CYS A 109 6.16 9.66 -7.51
C CYS A 109 6.92 10.23 -6.29
N ARG A 110 8.07 9.67 -5.87
CA ARG A 110 8.67 10.07 -4.58
C ARG A 110 8.95 11.56 -4.50
N ARG A 111 9.65 12.11 -5.49
CA ARG A 111 10.05 13.52 -5.50
C ARG A 111 8.85 14.43 -5.35
N GLN A 112 7.75 14.11 -6.05
CA GLN A 112 6.50 14.86 -5.97
C GLN A 112 5.83 14.68 -4.60
N ARG A 113 5.77 13.45 -4.05
CA ARG A 113 5.17 13.16 -2.74
C ARG A 113 5.89 13.91 -1.61
N ILE A 114 7.21 13.82 -1.55
CA ILE A 114 8.03 14.51 -0.54
C ILE A 114 7.89 16.02 -0.71
N LYS A 115 8.03 16.54 -1.94
CA LYS A 115 7.84 17.97 -2.19
C LYS A 115 6.48 18.48 -1.72
N THR A 116 5.40 17.78 -2.06
CA THR A 116 4.04 18.19 -1.63
C THR A 116 3.91 18.23 -0.11
N ARG A 117 4.52 17.28 0.62
CA ARG A 117 4.50 17.27 2.09
C ARG A 117 5.36 18.37 2.70
N VAL A 118 6.56 18.59 2.17
CA VAL A 118 7.46 19.67 2.59
C VAL A 118 6.79 21.02 2.34
N ASP A 119 6.30 21.27 1.13
CA ASP A 119 5.60 22.51 0.77
C ASP A 119 4.40 22.78 1.69
N ALA A 120 3.56 21.76 1.95
CA ALA A 120 2.41 21.91 2.84
C ALA A 120 2.84 22.23 4.28
N HIS A 121 3.94 21.62 4.75
CA HIS A 121 4.50 21.92 6.05
C HIS A 121 5.05 23.34 6.11
N GLU A 122 5.98 23.71 5.24
CA GLU A 122 6.64 25.01 5.24
C GLU A 122 5.66 26.17 5.02
N LYS A 123 4.81 26.07 3.98
CA LYS A 123 3.83 27.13 3.68
C LYS A 123 2.73 27.22 4.74
N GLY A 124 2.48 26.14 5.47
CA GLY A 124 1.54 26.10 6.59
C GLY A 124 2.12 26.59 7.93
N GLN A 125 3.38 27.02 7.99
CA GLN A 125 4.05 27.44 9.23
C GLN A 125 3.28 28.54 9.97
N TRP A 126 2.84 29.58 9.25
CA TRP A 126 2.12 30.70 9.86
C TRP A 126 0.81 30.28 10.55
N VAL A 127 0.12 29.25 10.04
CA VAL A 127 -1.10 28.72 10.66
C VAL A 127 -0.78 28.06 12.00
N ARG A 128 0.31 27.27 12.05
CA ARG A 128 0.76 26.62 13.29
C ARG A 128 1.21 27.65 14.32
N ASP A 129 1.88 28.71 13.87
CA ASP A 129 2.32 29.81 14.75
C ASP A 129 1.12 30.60 15.28
N ALA A 130 0.14 30.90 14.42
CA ALA A 130 -1.09 31.59 14.81
C ALA A 130 -1.88 30.76 15.84
N ALA A 131 -2.07 29.46 15.59
CA ALA A 131 -2.73 28.54 16.51
C ALA A 131 -2.02 28.50 17.87
N SER A 132 -0.68 28.39 17.86
CA SER A 132 0.13 28.39 19.08
C SER A 132 0.04 29.71 19.86
N ALA A 133 0.09 30.85 19.15
CA ALA A 133 -0.04 32.16 19.78
C ALA A 133 -1.44 32.37 20.39
N TYR A 134 -2.48 31.96 19.68
CA TYR A 134 -3.86 32.02 20.16
C TYR A 134 -4.04 31.16 21.42
N ALA A 135 -3.57 29.92 21.40
CA ALA A 135 -3.64 29.01 22.56
C ALA A 135 -2.91 29.60 23.79
N ARG A 136 -1.72 30.18 23.61
CA ARG A 136 -0.98 30.85 24.71
C ARG A 136 -1.78 32.00 25.32
N LYS A 137 -2.40 32.85 24.48
CA LYS A 137 -3.23 33.97 24.93
C LYS A 137 -4.48 33.52 25.69
N HIS A 138 -5.10 32.42 25.27
CA HIS A 138 -6.28 31.88 25.98
C HIS A 138 -5.89 31.24 27.32
N SER A 139 -4.80 30.48 27.36
CA SER A 139 -4.30 29.88 28.61
C SER A 139 -3.89 30.93 29.64
N SER A 140 -3.22 32.01 29.22
CA SER A 140 -2.86 33.09 30.14
C SER A 140 -4.07 33.82 30.71
N ARG A 141 -5.10 34.04 29.89
CA ARG A 141 -6.38 34.63 30.33
C ARG A 141 -7.14 33.75 31.32
N GLN A 142 -7.17 32.44 31.10
CA GLN A 142 -7.78 31.48 32.02
C GLN A 142 -7.05 31.39 33.36
N LYS A 143 -5.71 31.52 33.36
CA LYS A 143 -4.91 31.50 34.61
C LYS A 143 -5.01 32.80 35.41
N ALA A 144 -5.40 33.90 34.77
CA ALA A 144 -5.53 35.21 35.40
C ALA A 144 -6.95 35.49 35.92
N ALA A 145 -7.92 34.65 35.56
CA ALA A 145 -9.29 34.66 36.07
C ALA A 145 -9.43 33.68 37.24
#